data_AF-A0A4Y2QZ34-F1
#
_entry.id   AF-A0A4Y2QZ34-F1
#
_cell.length_a   1.000
_cell.length_b   1.000
_cell.length_c   1.000
_cell.angle_alpha   90.00
_cell.angle_beta   90.00
_cell.angle_gamma   90.00
#
_symmetry.space_group_name_H-M   'P 1'
#
loop_
_entity.id
_entity.type
_entity.pdbx_description
1 polymer ?
#
loop_
_entity_poly.entity_id
_entity_poly.type
_entity_poly.pdbx_seq_one_letter_code
_entity_poly.pdbx_strand_id
1 'polypeptide(L)'
;MLYFCAKQTCFQKCASLLASASRQQPRLKVQIVSSTRKSHTEALSQKYASKLINGKKIAEQIQAEIKYDIQRWLARGNRGPHLSVLLVGDNPASAVYVNNKLKAAQKTGKYKK
;
A
#
# COMPACT_ATOMS: atom_id res chain seq x y z
N MET A 1 49.86 41.00 18.43
CA MET A 1 49.12 39.73 18.29
C MET A 1 49.44 39.14 16.91
N LEU A 2 50.44 38.25 16.89
CA LEU A 2 50.65 37.08 16.00
C LEU A 2 50.26 37.22 14.51
N TYR A 3 51.20 37.53 13.59
CA TYR A 3 52.16 36.66 12.86
C TYR A 3 51.50 35.81 11.73
N PHE A 4 51.77 36.14 10.44
CA PHE A 4 52.59 35.39 9.44
C PHE A 4 51.95 34.04 8.99
N CYS A 5 51.95 33.53 7.75
CA CYS A 5 52.64 33.80 6.48
C CYS A 5 52.21 32.74 5.42
N ALA A 6 52.42 33.05 4.14
CA ALA A 6 52.89 32.16 3.05
C ALA A 6 52.18 30.81 2.77
N LYS A 7 51.60 30.65 1.58
CA LYS A 7 52.25 30.09 0.36
C LYS A 7 52.73 28.63 0.49
N GLN A 8 52.11 27.77 -0.32
CA GLN A 8 52.78 27.04 -1.41
C GLN A 8 53.94 26.10 -1.02
N THR A 9 53.71 24.79 -1.07
CA THR A 9 54.69 23.73 -1.45
C THR A 9 53.93 22.40 -1.58
N CYS A 10 53.82 21.81 -2.76
CA CYS A 10 54.82 20.87 -3.30
C CYS A 10 54.88 19.62 -2.41
N PHE A 11 54.05 18.59 -2.67
CA PHE A 11 54.41 17.47 -3.55
C PHE A 11 55.80 16.88 -3.22
N GLN A 12 55.84 15.54 -3.07
CA GLN A 12 57.05 14.72 -3.11
C GLN A 12 57.93 14.68 -1.84
N LYS A 13 57.79 13.61 -1.04
CA LYS A 13 58.86 12.61 -0.76
C LYS A 13 58.55 11.72 0.45
N CYS A 14 59.06 10.49 0.37
CA CYS A 14 59.26 9.50 1.44
C CYS A 14 58.07 8.56 1.73
N ALA A 15 57.60 7.81 0.74
CA ALA A 15 58.04 6.42 0.56
C ALA A 15 59.45 6.11 1.14
N SER A 16 59.54 5.85 2.44
CA SER A 16 60.54 4.95 3.05
C SER A 16 60.46 5.07 4.57
N LEU A 17 59.82 4.11 5.23
CA LEU A 17 60.26 3.47 6.48
C LEU A 17 59.08 2.71 7.09
N LEU A 18 59.02 1.44 6.69
CA LEU A 18 58.34 0.37 7.42
C LEU A 18 58.89 0.31 8.84
N ALA A 19 58.02 0.39 9.85
CA ALA A 19 58.03 -0.46 11.06
C ALA A 19 57.28 0.21 12.21
N SER A 20 56.05 -0.24 12.47
CA SER A 20 55.57 -0.67 13.81
C SER A 20 54.03 -0.63 13.88
N ALA A 21 53.46 -1.82 13.74
CA ALA A 21 52.29 -2.31 14.48
C ALA A 21 51.28 -1.28 15.03
N SER A 22 50.12 -1.17 14.38
CA SER A 22 48.86 -1.34 15.09
C SER A 22 47.80 -1.95 14.17
N ARG A 23 47.20 -3.02 14.68
CA ARG A 23 46.14 -3.81 14.04
C ARG A 23 44.89 -2.95 13.94
N GLN A 24 44.47 -2.59 12.73
CA GLN A 24 43.07 -2.26 12.48
C GLN A 24 42.48 -3.37 11.60
N GLN A 25 41.67 -4.21 12.25
CA GLN A 25 40.88 -5.24 11.60
C GLN A 25 39.91 -4.57 10.60
N PRO A 26 39.95 -4.89 9.30
CA PRO A 26 38.78 -4.70 8.46
C PRO A 26 37.75 -5.75 8.85
N ARG A 27 36.63 -5.28 9.39
CA ARG A 27 35.46 -6.05 9.81
C ARG A 27 35.01 -6.94 8.64
N LEU A 28 35.35 -8.23 8.70
CA LEU A 28 34.77 -9.25 7.83
C LEU A 28 33.25 -9.30 8.13
N LYS A 29 32.44 -8.65 7.30
CA LYS A 29 31.03 -9.04 7.19
C LYS A 29 31.03 -10.37 6.47
N VAL A 30 30.99 -11.44 7.26
CA VAL A 30 30.67 -12.78 6.80
C VAL A 30 29.40 -12.68 5.97
N GLN A 31 29.53 -12.79 4.65
CA GLN A 31 28.38 -13.12 3.81
C GLN A 31 28.07 -14.57 4.11
N ILE A 32 27.17 -14.80 5.04
CA ILE A 32 26.56 -16.11 5.23
C ILE A 32 25.85 -16.41 3.91
N VAL A 33 26.44 -17.30 3.12
CA VAL A 33 25.75 -17.97 2.02
C VAL A 33 24.77 -18.93 2.69
N SER A 34 23.65 -18.41 3.22
CA SER A 34 22.60 -19.25 3.76
C SER A 34 21.89 -19.86 2.56
N SER A 35 22.40 -21.03 2.18
CA SER A 35 21.74 -22.06 1.40
C SER A 35 20.23 -21.86 1.35
N THR A 36 19.67 -21.83 0.14
CA THR A 36 18.25 -21.86 -0.16
C THR A 36 17.58 -23.09 0.48
N ARG A 37 17.30 -23.05 1.79
CA ARG A 37 16.26 -23.87 2.39
C ARG A 37 14.96 -23.19 2.05
N LYS A 38 14.42 -23.50 0.86
CA LYS A 38 13.01 -23.27 0.55
C LYS A 38 12.24 -23.90 1.71
N SER A 39 11.65 -23.05 2.52
CA SER A 39 10.94 -23.48 3.70
C SER A 39 9.81 -24.40 3.22
N HIS A 40 9.75 -25.64 3.71
CA HIS A 40 8.66 -26.58 3.36
C HIS A 40 7.26 -25.99 3.66
N THR A 41 7.20 -24.92 4.46
CA THR A 41 6.00 -24.11 4.75
C THR A 41 5.45 -23.35 3.55
N GLU A 42 6.27 -22.82 2.63
CA GLU A 42 5.77 -22.08 1.45
C GLU A 42 5.04 -22.99 0.45
N ALA A 43 5.54 -24.21 0.27
CA ALA A 43 4.96 -25.19 -0.66
C ALA A 43 3.63 -25.79 -0.16
N LEU A 44 3.43 -25.88 1.16
CA LEU A 44 2.18 -26.37 1.76
C LEU A 44 1.08 -25.29 1.79
N SER A 45 1.45 -24.01 1.88
CA SER A 45 0.52 -22.87 1.81
C SER A 45 -0.24 -22.82 0.48
N GLN A 46 0.44 -23.14 -0.64
CA GLN A 46 -0.18 -23.21 -1.96
C GLN A 46 -1.25 -24.30 -2.06
N LYS A 47 -1.14 -25.37 -1.25
CA LYS A 47 -1.99 -26.56 -1.29
C LYS A 47 -3.35 -26.36 -0.59
N TYR A 48 -3.44 -25.39 0.32
CA TYR A 48 -4.67 -24.99 1.01
C TYR A 48 -5.18 -23.62 0.56
N ALA A 49 -4.82 -23.20 -0.65
CA ALA A 49 -5.26 -21.93 -1.19
C ALA A 49 -6.78 -21.94 -1.40
N SER A 50 -7.51 -21.24 -0.53
CA SER A 50 -8.92 -20.96 -0.72
C SER A 50 -9.11 -20.03 -1.92
N LYS A 51 -10.17 -20.25 -2.69
CA LYS A 51 -10.51 -19.37 -3.79
C LYS A 51 -10.92 -18.00 -3.22
N LEU A 52 -10.13 -16.96 -3.50
CA LEU A 52 -10.48 -15.60 -3.10
C LEU A 52 -11.75 -15.14 -3.81
N ILE A 53 -12.81 -14.90 -3.05
CA ILE A 53 -14.07 -14.34 -3.56
C ILE A 53 -13.90 -12.82 -3.66
N ASN A 54 -13.82 -12.31 -4.89
CA ASN A 54 -13.68 -10.88 -5.16
C ASN A 54 -15.03 -10.16 -5.00
N GLY A 55 -15.41 -9.85 -3.76
CA GLY A 55 -16.67 -9.16 -3.44
C GLY A 55 -16.86 -7.82 -4.17
N LYS A 56 -15.77 -7.11 -4.48
CA LYS A 56 -15.83 -5.87 -5.26
C LYS A 56 -16.35 -6.09 -6.69
N LYS A 57 -15.84 -7.11 -7.38
CA LYS A 57 -16.29 -7.44 -8.75
C LYS A 57 -17.75 -7.85 -8.76
N ILE A 58 -18.14 -8.68 -7.78
CA ILE A 58 -19.52 -9.14 -7.63
C ILE A 58 -20.45 -7.94 -7.35
N ALA A 59 -20.04 -7.02 -6.46
CA ALA A 59 -20.82 -5.82 -6.16
C ALA A 59 -20.99 -4.90 -7.37
N GLU A 60 -19.96 -4.75 -8.22
CA GLU A 60 -20.03 -3.98 -9.47
C GLU A 60 -21.02 -4.62 -10.47
N GLN A 61 -21.00 -5.94 -10.60
CA GLN A 61 -21.95 -6.68 -11.44
C GLN A 61 -23.39 -6.48 -10.97
N ILE A 62 -23.66 -6.68 -9.68
CA ILE A 62 -24.99 -6.49 -9.08
C ILE A 62 -25.48 -5.05 -9.26
N GLN A 63 -24.61 -4.05 -9.09
CA GLN A 63 -24.99 -2.65 -9.30
C GLN A 63 -25.38 -2.37 -10.76
N ALA A 64 -24.72 -3.00 -11.73
CA ALA A 64 -25.07 -2.86 -13.14
C ALA A 64 -26.44 -3.48 -13.46
N GLU A 65 -26.72 -4.67 -12.91
CA GLU A 65 -28.01 -5.36 -13.05
C GLU A 65 -29.16 -4.52 -12.45
N ILE A 66 -29.00 -4.05 -11.21
CA ILE A 66 -30.01 -3.21 -10.54
C ILE A 66 -30.27 -1.93 -11.34
N LYS A 67 -29.22 -1.31 -11.91
CA LYS A 67 -29.38 -0.11 -12.74
C LYS A 67 -30.24 -0.38 -13.97
N TYR A 68 -30.03 -1.52 -14.64
CA TYR A 68 -30.84 -1.94 -15.77
C TYR A 68 -32.31 -2.15 -15.36
N ASP A 69 -32.55 -2.82 -14.24
CA ASP A 69 -33.90 -3.07 -13.73
C ASP A 69 -34.63 -1.77 -13.37
N ILE A 70 -33.93 -0.82 -12.76
CA ILE A 70 -34.48 0.51 -12.46
C ILE A 70 -34.84 1.25 -13.75
N GLN A 71 -34.03 1.17 -14.80
CA GLN A 71 -34.36 1.78 -16.09
C GLN A 71 -35.62 1.16 -16.70
N ARG A 72 -35.73 -0.18 -16.68
CA ARG A 72 -36.92 -0.89 -17.15
C ARG A 72 -38.16 -0.53 -16.31
N TRP A 73 -37.99 -0.37 -15.00
CA TRP A 73 -39.05 0.05 -14.09
C TRP A 73 -39.56 1.46 -14.39
N LEU A 74 -38.65 2.40 -14.59
CA LEU A 74 -38.98 3.79 -14.95
C LEU A 74 -39.63 3.87 -16.34
N ALA A 75 -39.18 3.07 -17.30
CA ALA A 75 -39.77 3.00 -18.65
C ALA A 75 -41.23 2.54 -18.65
N ARG A 76 -41.65 1.80 -17.61
CA ARG A 76 -43.06 1.42 -17.41
C ARG A 76 -43.92 2.55 -16.81
N GLY A 77 -43.36 3.74 -16.59
CA GLY A 77 -44.05 4.89 -15.99
C GLY A 77 -44.10 4.85 -14.46
N ASN A 78 -43.41 3.90 -13.82
CA ASN A 78 -43.44 3.78 -12.37
C ASN A 78 -42.51 4.81 -11.70
N ARG A 79 -42.84 5.18 -10.47
CA ARG A 79 -41.98 6.05 -9.65
C ARG A 79 -40.66 5.34 -9.33
N GLY A 80 -39.56 6.08 -9.45
CA GLY A 80 -38.22 5.57 -9.13
C GLY A 80 -38.05 5.23 -7.64
N PRO A 81 -37.26 4.19 -7.32
CA PRO A 81 -36.97 3.83 -5.94
C PRO A 81 -36.15 4.92 -5.23
N HIS A 82 -36.31 5.02 -3.91
CA HIS A 82 -35.64 6.01 -3.07
C HIS A 82 -35.04 5.34 -1.83
N LEU A 83 -33.81 5.71 -1.47
CA LEU A 83 -33.14 5.26 -0.25
C LEU A 83 -33.03 6.43 0.73
N SER A 84 -33.58 6.27 1.93
CA SER A 84 -33.39 7.21 3.05
C SER A 84 -32.46 6.57 4.09
N VAL A 85 -31.48 7.32 4.59
CA VAL A 85 -30.52 6.82 5.59
C VAL A 85 -30.46 7.79 6.77
N LEU A 86 -30.65 7.27 7.97
CA LEU A 86 -30.51 8.03 9.22
C LEU A 86 -29.22 7.61 9.93
N LEU A 87 -28.39 8.58 10.27
CA LEU A 87 -27.21 8.39 11.12
C LEU A 87 -27.50 8.98 12.49
N VAL A 88 -27.29 8.20 13.55
CA VAL A 88 -27.47 8.64 14.93
C VAL A 88 -26.11 8.59 15.63
N GLY A 89 -25.70 9.71 16.21
CA GLY A 89 -24.40 9.90 16.86
C GLY A 89 -23.24 10.09 15.88
N ASP A 90 -22.02 10.17 16.43
CA ASP A 90 -20.82 10.66 15.72
C ASP A 90 -19.76 9.58 15.47
N ASN A 91 -20.17 8.31 15.36
CA ASN A 91 -19.22 7.23 15.09
C ASN A 91 -18.62 7.38 13.66
N PRO A 92 -17.29 7.57 13.52
CA PRO A 92 -16.65 7.79 12.22
C PRO A 92 -16.80 6.60 11.27
N ALA A 93 -16.83 5.36 11.79
CA ALA A 93 -17.03 4.18 10.97
C ALA A 93 -18.44 4.14 10.36
N SER A 94 -19.45 4.52 11.15
CA SER A 94 -20.84 4.62 10.69
C SER A 94 -21.00 5.70 9.62
N ALA A 95 -20.32 6.84 9.76
CA ALA A 95 -20.33 7.89 8.75
C ALA A 95 -19.78 7.40 7.40
N VAL A 96 -18.67 6.66 7.41
CA VAL A 96 -18.11 6.06 6.20
C VAL A 96 -19.07 5.03 5.58
N TYR A 97 -19.70 4.20 6.41
CA TYR A 97 -20.64 3.18 5.93
C TYR A 97 -21.89 3.80 5.30
N VAL A 98 -22.46 4.83 5.92
CA VAL A 98 -23.58 5.61 5.36
C VAL A 98 -23.15 6.21 4.02
N ASN A 99 -22.00 6.89 3.96
CA ASN A 99 -21.49 7.46 2.71
C ASN A 99 -21.33 6.42 1.60
N ASN A 100 -20.90 5.20 1.92
CA ASN A 100 -20.79 4.13 0.93
C ASN A 100 -22.17 3.66 0.44
N LYS A 101 -23.19 3.58 1.31
CA LYS A 101 -24.58 3.32 0.88
C LYS A 101 -25.11 4.40 -0.04
N LEU A 102 -24.82 5.67 0.27
CA LEU A 102 -25.21 6.80 -0.57
C LEU A 102 -24.55 6.73 -1.95
N LYS A 103 -23.23 6.48 -1.99
CA LYS A 103 -22.49 6.31 -3.25
C LYS A 103 -23.01 5.14 -4.08
N ALA A 104 -23.37 4.01 -3.45
CA ALA A 104 -23.95 2.88 -4.17
C ALA A 104 -25.32 3.24 -4.75
N ALA A 105 -26.19 3.90 -3.97
CA ALA A 105 -27.49 4.35 -4.45
C ALA A 105 -27.39 5.36 -5.60
N GLN A 106 -26.41 6.26 -5.58
CA GLN A 106 -26.14 7.20 -6.68
C GLN A 106 -25.70 6.50 -7.96
N LYS A 107 -24.95 5.41 -7.86
CA LYS A 107 -24.53 4.64 -9.04
C LYS A 107 -25.68 3.91 -9.72
N THR A 108 -26.65 3.44 -8.93
CA THR A 108 -27.80 2.66 -9.42
C THR A 108 -29.04 3.52 -9.74
N GLY A 109 -29.23 4.67 -9.08
CA GLY A 109 -30.44 5.49 -9.21
C GLY A 109 -30.39 6.84 -8.48
N LYS A 110 -31.57 7.41 -8.16
CA LYS A 110 -31.70 8.73 -7.52
C LYS A 110 -31.68 8.61 -5.99
N TYR A 111 -30.84 9.40 -5.35
CA TYR A 111 -30.79 9.61 -3.89
C TYR A 111 -31.03 11.09 -3.59
N LYS A 112 -31.92 11.43 -2.65
CA LYS A 112 -32.11 12.79 -2.15
C LYS A 112 -31.61 12.82 -0.69
N LYS A 113 -30.65 13.70 -0.41
CA LYS A 113 -30.13 13.96 0.93
C LYS A 113 -31.11 14.80 1.74
#